data_AF-A0A094EE44-F1
#
_entry.id   AF-A0A094EE44-F1
#
_cell.length_a   1.000
_cell.length_b   1.000
_cell.length_c   1.000
_cell.angle_alpha   90.00
_cell.angle_beta   90.00
_cell.angle_gamma   90.00
#
_symmetry.space_group_name_H-M   'P 1'
#
loop_
_entity.id
_entity.type
_entity.pdbx_description
1 polymer ?
#
loop_
_entity_poly.entity_id
_entity_poly.type
_entity_poly.pdbx_seq_one_letter_code
_entity_poly.pdbx_strand_id
1 'polypeptide(L)'
;MLVTRVVAARLNAMAASHALPPKGRQGKSANVISALRASQIGNIHGSIAQRDKNAIPRSPEYHRTPGLLSSDTIDACRNFFFADFYSTLPVLQPEMLDYSGDVMNTTTETYYLIVSFCAFIIIQTGTVHHTASNPDGNLLQSDVGYGQALINEALEARRNANPLIQPSVQAVVTSFLLYGSYRSLNDQSKAWFFLREATTLYMSGIPEGNAQGSLAWNQLFWLLLITERSYSIRKHRPLTLLLSSSSPDIAELGKETGASGFVHLVNLFRPFDELFIGLWNGTLSACSADWLVEKLFDVAYVLIDVIAYTPPSAAEPPVSDLGPKDYLTYILTLVAKLRGGEDRFLPLLLEKSSQVLPSFQNPLTWSSPLATFLENPASPSENFSPNGGEGAAGHDI
;
A
#
# COMPACT_ATOMS: atom_id res chain seq x y z
N MET A 1 -13.70 -0.99 13.78
CA MET A 1 -12.91 -2.24 13.75
C MET A 1 -11.87 -2.21 12.64
N LEU A 2 -12.14 -1.51 11.51
CA LEU A 2 -11.24 -1.52 10.37
C LEU A 2 -10.05 -0.55 10.46
N VAL A 3 -10.12 0.55 11.21
CA VAL A 3 -8.95 1.43 11.44
C VAL A 3 -7.76 0.62 11.95
N THR A 4 -7.98 -0.23 12.96
CA THR A 4 -6.95 -1.15 13.43
C THR A 4 -6.59 -2.20 12.39
N ARG A 5 -7.49 -2.64 11.49
CA ARG A 5 -7.12 -3.52 10.37
C ARG A 5 -6.37 -2.82 9.24
N VAL A 6 -6.52 -1.51 9.02
CA VAL A 6 -5.78 -0.75 7.98
C VAL A 6 -4.43 -0.31 8.53
N VAL A 7 -4.39 0.14 9.79
CA VAL A 7 -3.16 0.41 10.53
C VAL A 7 -2.39 -0.90 10.75
N ALA A 8 -3.02 -2.01 11.16
CA ALA A 8 -2.37 -3.34 11.22
C ALA A 8 -2.05 -3.92 9.83
N ALA A 9 -2.88 -3.79 8.79
CA ALA A 9 -2.48 -4.18 7.42
C ALA A 9 -1.41 -3.25 6.79
N ARG A 10 -0.97 -2.21 7.53
CA ARG A 10 0.23 -1.42 7.25
C ARG A 10 1.36 -1.64 8.28
N LEU A 11 1.07 -2.10 9.52
CA LEU A 11 2.03 -2.46 10.58
C LEU A 11 2.39 -3.97 10.63
N ASN A 12 1.43 -4.90 10.69
CA ASN A 12 1.66 -6.34 10.44
C ASN A 12 2.21 -6.56 9.01
N ALA A 13 1.99 -5.62 8.10
CA ALA A 13 2.69 -5.59 6.82
C ALA A 13 4.20 -5.32 6.94
N MET A 14 4.67 -4.63 7.97
CA MET A 14 6.08 -4.55 8.37
C MET A 14 6.54 -5.80 9.13
N ALA A 15 5.63 -6.52 9.81
CA ALA A 15 5.93 -7.78 10.51
C ALA A 15 6.15 -8.96 9.56
N ALA A 16 5.26 -9.14 8.59
CA ALA A 16 5.17 -10.35 7.77
C ALA A 16 6.10 -10.31 6.54
N SER A 17 7.41 -10.28 6.76
CA SER A 17 8.41 -10.40 5.67
C SER A 17 9.66 -11.19 6.06
N HIS A 18 9.67 -12.48 5.71
CA HIS A 18 10.90 -13.24 5.47
C HIS A 18 10.78 -14.10 4.22
N ALA A 19 11.51 -13.72 3.16
CA ALA A 19 11.91 -14.58 2.06
C ALA A 19 13.19 -14.02 1.42
N LEU A 20 14.20 -14.89 1.31
CA LEU A 20 15.61 -14.67 0.96
C LEU A 20 15.96 -13.63 -0.15
N PRO A 21 17.16 -13.02 -0.09
CA PRO A 21 17.66 -12.13 -1.14
C PRO A 21 18.03 -12.89 -2.43
N PRO A 22 17.77 -12.34 -3.63
CA PRO A 22 18.22 -12.94 -4.87
C PRO A 22 19.73 -12.76 -5.06
N LYS A 23 20.46 -13.88 -5.24
CA LYS A 23 21.88 -13.86 -5.65
C LYS A 23 22.02 -13.18 -7.01
N GLY A 24 22.80 -12.10 -7.06
CA GLY A 24 23.08 -11.38 -8.30
C GLY A 24 23.79 -12.25 -9.34
N ARG A 25 23.34 -12.17 -10.60
CA ARG A 25 24.08 -12.67 -11.77
C ARG A 25 24.42 -11.48 -12.68
N GLN A 26 25.71 -11.15 -12.77
CA GLN A 26 26.19 -10.13 -13.70
C GLN A 26 26.19 -10.61 -15.15
N GLY A 27 25.72 -9.75 -16.05
CA GLY A 27 26.35 -9.45 -17.35
C GLY A 27 26.54 -10.57 -18.39
N LYS A 28 25.52 -10.83 -19.22
CA LYS A 28 25.69 -11.35 -20.61
C LYS A 28 24.75 -10.75 -21.68
N SER A 29 23.94 -9.73 -21.36
CA SER A 29 22.93 -9.19 -22.30
C SER A 29 23.47 -8.17 -23.34
N ALA A 30 24.56 -7.45 -23.01
CA ALA A 30 25.02 -6.31 -23.82
C ALA A 30 25.46 -6.65 -25.26
N ASN A 31 25.91 -7.88 -25.54
CA ASN A 31 26.40 -8.27 -26.87
C ASN A 31 25.31 -8.71 -27.86
N VAL A 32 24.05 -8.87 -27.43
CA VAL A 32 22.96 -9.31 -28.34
C VAL A 32 22.34 -8.11 -29.06
N ILE A 33 22.25 -6.96 -28.40
CA ILE A 33 21.60 -5.75 -28.93
C ILE A 33 22.46 -5.07 -30.03
N SER A 34 23.80 -5.12 -29.90
CA SER A 34 24.72 -4.61 -30.92
C SER A 34 24.69 -5.44 -32.20
N ALA A 35 24.61 -6.76 -32.09
CA ALA A 35 24.51 -7.67 -33.25
C ALA A 35 23.21 -7.49 -34.04
N LEU A 36 22.06 -7.37 -33.36
CA LEU A 36 20.76 -7.15 -34.01
C LEU A 36 20.67 -5.80 -34.74
N ARG A 37 21.32 -4.75 -34.21
CA ARG A 37 21.32 -3.43 -34.84
C ARG A 37 22.14 -3.40 -36.14
N ALA A 38 23.15 -4.27 -36.28
CA ALA A 38 23.91 -4.42 -37.52
C ALA A 38 23.12 -5.15 -38.62
N SER A 39 22.29 -6.15 -38.27
CA SER A 39 21.55 -6.93 -39.26
C SER A 39 20.33 -6.22 -39.86
N GLN A 40 19.75 -5.22 -39.16
CA GLN A 40 18.57 -4.50 -39.66
C GLN A 40 18.86 -3.36 -40.64
N ILE A 41 20.06 -2.76 -40.61
CA ILE A 41 20.38 -1.59 -41.46
C ILE A 41 20.48 -1.98 -42.95
N GLY A 42 20.85 -3.22 -43.27
CA GLY A 42 21.00 -3.69 -44.66
C GLY A 42 19.70 -3.95 -45.43
N ASN A 43 18.53 -3.99 -44.76
CA ASN A 43 17.30 -4.56 -45.36
C ASN A 43 16.17 -3.54 -45.60
N ILE A 44 16.44 -2.24 -45.44
CA ILE A 44 15.41 -1.18 -45.43
C ILE A 44 15.04 -0.68 -46.85
N HIS A 45 15.92 -0.85 -47.84
CA HIS A 45 15.76 -0.26 -49.18
C HIS A 45 14.85 -1.05 -50.16
N GLY A 46 14.22 -2.15 -49.74
CA GLY A 46 13.52 -3.07 -50.65
C GLY A 46 11.99 -3.17 -50.56
N SER A 47 11.31 -2.47 -49.63
CA SER A 47 9.91 -2.83 -49.29
C SER A 47 8.95 -1.65 -49.00
N ILE A 48 9.22 -0.46 -49.54
CA ILE A 48 8.34 0.72 -49.35
C ILE A 48 7.16 0.75 -50.34
N ALA A 49 7.21 -0.02 -51.44
CA ALA A 49 6.26 0.09 -52.55
C ALA A 49 5.01 -0.82 -52.50
N GLN A 50 4.76 -1.58 -51.42
CA GLN A 50 3.72 -2.63 -51.47
C GLN A 50 3.08 -2.99 -50.10
N ARG A 51 2.53 -2.00 -49.38
CA ARG A 51 1.74 -2.25 -48.15
C ARG A 51 0.42 -1.47 -47.98
N ASP A 52 -0.19 -1.01 -49.07
CA ASP A 52 -1.63 -0.67 -49.07
C ASP A 52 -2.45 -1.89 -49.51
N LYS A 53 -3.00 -2.64 -48.53
CA LYS A 53 -4.21 -3.50 -48.68
C LYS A 53 -4.67 -4.26 -47.43
N ASN A 54 -3.87 -4.35 -46.37
CA ASN A 54 -4.32 -4.94 -45.10
C ASN A 54 -4.65 -3.83 -44.10
N ALA A 55 -5.89 -3.33 -44.17
CA ALA A 55 -6.43 -2.50 -43.09
C ALA A 55 -6.37 -3.31 -41.78
N ILE A 56 -5.67 -2.78 -40.78
CA ILE A 56 -5.66 -3.34 -39.44
C ILE A 56 -7.12 -3.37 -38.96
N PRO A 57 -7.65 -4.49 -38.43
CA PRO A 57 -8.96 -4.50 -37.81
C PRO A 57 -8.97 -3.43 -36.73
N ARG A 58 -9.84 -2.43 -36.85
CA ARG A 58 -10.08 -1.49 -35.75
C ARG A 58 -10.44 -2.33 -34.53
N SER A 59 -9.77 -2.10 -33.41
CA SER A 59 -10.16 -2.71 -32.14
C SER A 59 -11.66 -2.46 -31.93
N PRO A 60 -12.42 -3.44 -31.42
CA PRO A 60 -13.85 -3.25 -31.19
C PRO A 60 -14.05 -2.00 -30.34
N GLU A 61 -15.04 -1.19 -30.73
CA GLU A 61 -15.43 0.00 -29.99
C GLU A 61 -15.89 -0.46 -28.59
N TYR A 62 -15.33 0.16 -27.55
CA TYR A 62 -15.58 -0.28 -26.19
C TYR A 62 -16.99 0.14 -25.74
N HIS A 63 -17.70 -0.83 -25.16
CA HIS A 63 -19.02 -0.64 -24.59
C HIS A 63 -19.01 -1.16 -23.15
N ARG A 64 -19.62 -0.41 -22.23
CA ARG A 64 -19.71 -0.77 -20.82
C ARG A 64 -20.44 -2.10 -20.67
N THR A 65 -19.94 -3.02 -19.83
CA THR A 65 -20.61 -4.31 -19.62
C THR A 65 -21.96 -4.11 -18.90
N PRO A 66 -23.12 -4.40 -19.55
CA PRO A 66 -24.43 -4.12 -18.97
C PRO A 66 -24.68 -4.97 -17.73
N GLY A 67 -25.17 -4.33 -16.65
CA GLY A 67 -25.49 -5.02 -15.39
C GLY A 67 -24.29 -5.48 -14.56
N LEU A 68 -23.04 -5.19 -14.98
CA LEU A 68 -21.85 -5.60 -14.23
C LEU A 68 -21.73 -4.93 -12.85
N LEU A 69 -22.20 -3.69 -12.73
CA LEU A 69 -22.20 -2.94 -11.46
C LEU A 69 -23.60 -2.38 -11.19
N SER A 70 -24.19 -2.76 -10.06
CA SER A 70 -25.52 -2.29 -9.62
C SER A 70 -25.42 -1.08 -8.68
N SER A 71 -26.50 -0.31 -8.58
CA SER A 71 -26.63 0.79 -7.59
C SER A 71 -26.36 0.28 -6.17
N ASP A 72 -27.01 -0.82 -5.78
CA ASP A 72 -26.90 -1.40 -4.44
C ASP A 72 -25.45 -1.74 -4.05
N THR A 73 -24.65 -2.23 -5.01
CA THR A 73 -23.22 -2.52 -4.80
C THR A 73 -22.41 -1.23 -4.61
N ILE A 74 -22.72 -0.16 -5.35
CA ILE A 74 -22.07 1.14 -5.19
C ILE A 74 -22.40 1.74 -3.82
N ASP A 75 -23.67 1.75 -3.44
CA ASP A 75 -24.12 2.22 -2.12
C ASP A 75 -23.50 1.41 -0.96
N ALA A 76 -23.44 0.08 -1.08
CA ALA A 76 -22.78 -0.77 -0.09
C ALA A 76 -21.29 -0.43 0.05
N CYS A 77 -20.57 -0.27 -1.07
CA CYS A 77 -19.16 0.14 -1.07
C CYS A 77 -18.97 1.54 -0.48
N ARG A 78 -19.83 2.50 -0.83
CA ARG A 78 -19.82 3.89 -0.37
C ARG A 78 -20.00 3.95 1.16
N ASN A 79 -21.05 3.31 1.68
CA ASN A 79 -21.37 3.29 3.09
C ASN A 79 -20.22 2.65 3.91
N PHE A 80 -19.68 1.53 3.43
CA PHE A 80 -18.55 0.88 4.08
C PHE A 80 -17.28 1.75 4.09
N PHE A 81 -16.97 2.43 2.97
CA PHE A 81 -15.81 3.31 2.88
C PHE A 81 -15.86 4.48 3.86
N PHE A 82 -17.00 5.18 3.95
CA PHE A 82 -17.13 6.31 4.88
C PHE A 82 -17.18 5.88 6.35
N ALA A 83 -17.75 4.71 6.66
CA ALA A 83 -17.77 4.17 8.02
C ALA A 83 -16.39 3.73 8.52
N ASP A 84 -15.60 3.03 7.70
CA ASP A 84 -14.44 2.26 8.17
C ASP A 84 -13.09 2.65 7.54
N PHE A 85 -13.05 3.24 6.34
CA PHE A 85 -11.80 3.63 5.66
C PHE A 85 -11.48 5.12 5.77
N TYR A 86 -12.47 6.02 5.68
CA TYR A 86 -12.27 7.47 5.51
C TYR A 86 -11.35 8.08 6.57
N SER A 87 -11.41 7.59 7.81
CA SER A 87 -10.53 8.00 8.92
C SER A 87 -9.03 7.75 8.71
N THR A 88 -8.64 6.98 7.69
CA THR A 88 -7.24 6.69 7.30
C THR A 88 -6.98 6.84 5.80
N LEU A 89 -8.02 7.12 5.00
CA LEU A 89 -7.98 7.18 3.54
C LEU A 89 -8.93 8.28 3.01
N PRO A 90 -8.74 9.57 3.39
CA PRO A 90 -9.73 10.62 3.18
C PRO A 90 -9.67 11.27 1.78
N VAL A 91 -9.49 10.48 0.70
CA VAL A 91 -9.24 11.03 -0.66
C VAL A 91 -10.43 10.96 -1.63
N LEU A 92 -11.50 10.29 -1.22
CA LEU A 92 -12.77 10.30 -1.92
C LEU A 92 -13.75 11.10 -1.06
N GLN A 93 -14.06 12.31 -1.51
CA GLN A 93 -15.10 13.12 -0.89
C GLN A 93 -16.48 12.61 -1.32
N PRO A 94 -17.56 12.79 -0.52
CA PRO A 94 -18.89 12.29 -0.83
C PRO A 94 -19.36 12.67 -2.24
N GLU A 95 -19.04 13.88 -2.69
CA GLU A 95 -19.42 14.48 -3.98
C GLU A 95 -18.70 13.81 -5.17
N MET A 96 -17.52 13.22 -4.95
CA MET A 96 -16.82 12.43 -5.98
C MET A 96 -17.49 11.08 -6.22
N LEU A 97 -18.35 10.64 -5.29
CA LEU A 97 -19.10 9.39 -5.33
C LEU A 97 -20.62 9.62 -5.47
N ASP A 98 -21.06 10.87 -5.68
CA ASP A 98 -22.45 11.18 -5.99
C ASP A 98 -22.77 10.78 -7.43
N TYR A 99 -23.24 9.55 -7.59
CA TYR A 99 -23.82 9.05 -8.83
C TYR A 99 -25.34 9.30 -8.81
N SER A 100 -25.86 9.95 -9.84
CA SER A 100 -27.29 10.26 -9.96
C SER A 100 -28.12 9.08 -10.47
N GLY A 101 -27.93 7.89 -9.85
CA GLY A 101 -28.66 6.65 -10.13
C GLY A 101 -28.39 5.99 -11.50
N ASP A 102 -28.09 6.78 -12.53
CA ASP A 102 -27.83 6.30 -13.89
C ASP A 102 -26.33 6.30 -14.21
N VAL A 103 -25.72 5.12 -14.03
CA VAL A 103 -24.33 4.84 -14.40
C VAL A 103 -24.08 5.06 -15.91
N MET A 104 -25.10 5.04 -16.77
CA MET A 104 -24.98 5.34 -18.21
C MET A 104 -24.64 6.82 -18.46
N ASN A 105 -25.24 7.75 -17.72
CA ASN A 105 -25.04 9.20 -17.90
C ASN A 105 -23.73 9.73 -17.29
N THR A 106 -22.99 8.87 -16.59
CA THR A 106 -21.69 9.21 -15.99
C THR A 106 -20.60 9.32 -17.08
N THR A 107 -19.67 10.28 -16.94
CA THR A 107 -18.50 10.38 -17.85
C THR A 107 -17.65 9.11 -17.80
N THR A 108 -16.92 8.78 -18.85
CA THR A 108 -16.08 7.56 -18.86
C THR A 108 -15.03 7.58 -17.74
N GLU A 109 -14.56 8.77 -17.34
CA GLU A 109 -13.61 8.95 -16.23
C GLU A 109 -14.22 8.65 -14.87
N THR A 110 -15.36 9.25 -14.56
CA THR A 110 -16.08 8.97 -13.31
C THR A 110 -16.61 7.53 -13.29
N TYR A 111 -16.94 6.93 -14.44
CA TYR A 111 -17.30 5.52 -14.55
C TYR A 111 -16.15 4.59 -14.13
N TYR A 112 -14.96 4.70 -14.75
CA TYR A 112 -13.83 3.83 -14.37
C TYR A 112 -13.37 4.07 -12.93
N LEU A 113 -13.53 5.30 -12.40
CA LEU A 113 -13.27 5.62 -11.00
C LEU A 113 -14.21 4.82 -10.08
N ILE A 114 -15.53 4.92 -10.27
CA ILE A 114 -16.54 4.21 -9.47
C ILE A 114 -16.36 2.69 -9.54
N VAL A 115 -16.11 2.15 -10.74
CA VAL A 115 -15.86 0.71 -10.93
C VAL A 115 -14.58 0.28 -10.20
N SER A 116 -13.49 1.05 -10.29
CA SER A 116 -12.24 0.76 -9.57
C SER A 116 -12.38 0.87 -8.05
N PHE A 117 -13.23 1.79 -7.57
CA PHE A 117 -13.56 1.96 -6.15
C PHE A 117 -14.32 0.75 -5.61
N CYS A 118 -15.37 0.29 -6.30
CA CYS A 118 -16.13 -0.89 -5.89
C CYS A 118 -15.25 -2.14 -5.89
N ALA A 119 -14.42 -2.32 -6.93
CA ALA A 119 -13.43 -3.39 -7.00
C ALA A 119 -12.47 -3.37 -5.81
N PHE A 120 -11.95 -2.19 -5.46
CA PHE A 120 -11.06 -2.01 -4.31
C PHE A 120 -11.75 -2.40 -3.00
N ILE A 121 -12.95 -1.89 -2.72
CA ILE A 121 -13.65 -2.21 -1.46
C ILE A 121 -13.95 -3.71 -1.35
N ILE A 122 -14.50 -4.33 -2.40
CA ILE A 122 -14.85 -5.77 -2.40
C ILE A 122 -13.61 -6.63 -2.14
N ILE A 123 -12.53 -6.43 -2.90
CA ILE A 123 -11.28 -7.20 -2.78
C ILE A 123 -10.55 -6.92 -1.46
N GLN A 124 -10.54 -5.68 -0.99
CA GLN A 124 -9.79 -5.27 0.20
C GLN A 124 -10.44 -5.74 1.51
N THR A 125 -11.75 -6.00 1.50
CA THR A 125 -12.54 -6.26 2.71
C THR A 125 -13.08 -7.69 2.79
N GLY A 126 -13.54 -8.26 1.67
CA GLY A 126 -14.30 -9.51 1.65
C GLY A 126 -15.65 -9.44 2.38
N THR A 127 -16.17 -8.24 2.70
CA THR A 127 -17.42 -8.05 3.44
C THR A 127 -18.56 -7.44 2.62
N VAL A 128 -18.24 -6.81 1.48
CA VAL A 128 -19.25 -6.37 0.51
C VAL A 128 -19.38 -7.47 -0.54
N HIS A 129 -20.50 -8.18 -0.52
CA HIS A 129 -20.76 -9.36 -1.34
C HIS A 129 -21.51 -9.00 -2.62
N HIS A 130 -21.27 -9.74 -3.70
CA HIS A 130 -22.03 -9.59 -4.94
C HIS A 130 -23.45 -10.15 -4.79
N THR A 131 -24.47 -9.31 -4.98
CA THR A 131 -25.88 -9.65 -4.71
C THR A 131 -26.49 -10.73 -5.61
N ALA A 132 -25.84 -11.12 -6.70
CA ALA A 132 -26.34 -12.11 -7.66
C ALA A 132 -25.61 -13.48 -7.62
N SER A 133 -24.93 -13.84 -6.53
CA SER A 133 -24.35 -15.18 -6.36
C SER A 133 -25.36 -16.21 -5.82
N ASN A 134 -25.43 -17.39 -6.46
CA ASN A 134 -26.15 -18.55 -5.93
C ASN A 134 -25.58 -19.00 -4.57
N PRO A 135 -26.43 -19.52 -3.64
CA PRO A 135 -26.00 -19.88 -2.29
C PRO A 135 -25.04 -21.08 -2.18
N ASP A 136 -24.82 -21.84 -3.27
CA ASP A 136 -24.00 -23.06 -3.27
C ASP A 136 -22.50 -22.81 -3.59
N GLY A 137 -22.11 -21.56 -3.84
CA GLY A 137 -20.72 -21.18 -4.13
C GLY A 137 -19.92 -20.81 -2.87
N ASN A 138 -18.59 -21.02 -2.89
CA ASN A 138 -17.71 -20.50 -1.83
C ASN A 138 -17.61 -18.96 -1.98
N LEU A 139 -18.46 -18.24 -1.26
CA LEU A 139 -18.78 -16.81 -1.43
C LEU A 139 -17.55 -15.90 -1.67
N LEU A 140 -16.49 -16.11 -0.88
CA LEU A 140 -15.23 -15.34 -1.00
C LEU A 140 -14.56 -15.48 -2.37
N GLN A 141 -14.61 -16.67 -2.98
CA GLN A 141 -14.00 -16.91 -4.29
C GLN A 141 -14.82 -16.28 -5.43
N SER A 142 -16.14 -16.21 -5.28
CA SER A 142 -17.01 -15.45 -6.18
C SER A 142 -16.84 -13.93 -6.04
N ASP A 143 -16.69 -13.41 -4.83
CA ASP A 143 -16.46 -11.97 -4.62
C ASP A 143 -15.09 -11.51 -5.15
N VAL A 144 -14.04 -12.29 -4.95
CA VAL A 144 -12.72 -12.03 -5.56
C VAL A 144 -12.79 -12.11 -7.10
N GLY A 145 -13.55 -13.07 -7.64
CA GLY A 145 -13.80 -13.17 -9.09
C GLY A 145 -14.57 -11.97 -9.64
N TYR A 146 -15.59 -11.51 -8.93
CA TYR A 146 -16.38 -10.33 -9.27
C TYR A 146 -15.54 -9.05 -9.20
N GLY A 147 -14.77 -8.85 -8.13
CA GLY A 147 -13.82 -7.76 -8.02
C GLY A 147 -12.79 -7.75 -9.15
N GLN A 148 -12.28 -8.92 -9.56
CA GLN A 148 -11.37 -9.02 -10.70
C GLN A 148 -12.04 -8.68 -12.04
N ALA A 149 -13.33 -8.98 -12.22
CA ALA A 149 -14.09 -8.55 -13.38
C ALA A 149 -14.27 -7.01 -13.41
N LEU A 150 -14.57 -6.39 -12.27
CA LEU A 150 -14.63 -4.93 -12.14
C LEU A 150 -13.26 -4.25 -12.44
N ILE A 151 -12.14 -4.83 -12.00
CA ILE A 151 -10.80 -4.31 -12.39
C ILE A 151 -10.64 -4.31 -13.90
N ASN A 152 -11.02 -5.40 -14.58
CA ASN A 152 -10.86 -5.53 -16.03
C ASN A 152 -11.72 -4.49 -16.77
N GLU A 153 -12.99 -4.34 -16.38
CA GLU A 153 -13.89 -3.29 -16.89
C GLU A 153 -13.29 -1.88 -16.73
N ALA A 154 -12.79 -1.54 -15.54
CA ALA A 154 -12.19 -0.23 -15.29
C ALA A 154 -10.93 0.01 -16.17
N LEU A 155 -10.11 -1.02 -16.38
CA LEU A 155 -8.93 -0.93 -17.25
C LEU A 155 -9.29 -0.79 -18.72
N GLU A 156 -10.33 -1.49 -19.20
CA GLU A 156 -10.83 -1.35 -20.57
C GLU A 156 -11.47 0.02 -20.79
N ALA A 157 -12.34 0.47 -19.89
CA ALA A 157 -12.92 1.82 -19.91
C ALA A 157 -11.85 2.91 -19.97
N ARG A 158 -10.84 2.81 -19.09
CA ARG A 158 -9.72 3.77 -19.01
C ARG A 158 -8.86 3.78 -20.27
N ARG A 159 -8.54 2.60 -20.81
CA ARG A 159 -7.76 2.45 -22.05
C ARG A 159 -8.45 3.09 -23.26
N ASN A 160 -9.78 3.01 -23.32
CA ASN A 160 -10.56 3.54 -24.43
C ASN A 160 -10.90 5.04 -24.26
N ALA A 161 -10.93 5.56 -23.04
CA ALA A 161 -11.15 6.99 -22.78
C ALA A 161 -10.02 7.87 -23.34
N ASN A 162 -8.76 7.51 -23.09
CA ASN A 162 -7.60 8.27 -23.59
C ASN A 162 -6.31 7.41 -23.56
N PRO A 163 -5.54 7.28 -24.67
CA PRO A 163 -4.25 6.59 -24.66
C PRO A 163 -3.14 7.33 -23.87
N LEU A 164 -3.32 8.61 -23.56
CA LEU A 164 -2.45 9.41 -22.71
C LEU A 164 -3.27 10.00 -21.56
N ILE A 165 -3.33 9.27 -20.44
CA ILE A 165 -4.05 9.66 -19.22
C ILE A 165 -3.53 11.04 -18.76
N GLN A 166 -4.41 12.03 -18.75
CA GLN A 166 -4.08 13.37 -18.27
C GLN A 166 -4.01 13.37 -16.73
N PRO A 167 -3.09 14.14 -16.12
CA PRO A 167 -3.06 14.30 -14.67
C PRO A 167 -4.34 14.93 -14.14
N SER A 168 -5.04 14.24 -13.24
CA SER A 168 -6.21 14.74 -12.52
C SER A 168 -6.35 14.02 -11.17
N VAL A 169 -7.11 14.60 -10.24
CA VAL A 169 -7.46 13.95 -8.96
C VAL A 169 -8.08 12.57 -9.21
N GLN A 170 -9.03 12.47 -10.16
CA GLN A 170 -9.68 11.20 -10.51
C GLN A 170 -8.69 10.18 -11.08
N ALA A 171 -7.74 10.60 -11.92
CA ALA A 171 -6.73 9.72 -12.49
C ALA A 171 -5.77 9.18 -11.42
N VAL A 172 -5.30 10.04 -10.49
CA VAL A 172 -4.44 9.64 -9.37
C VAL A 172 -5.17 8.68 -8.42
N VAL A 173 -6.42 8.99 -8.04
CA VAL A 173 -7.23 8.12 -7.18
C VAL A 173 -7.50 6.77 -7.85
N THR A 174 -7.85 6.75 -9.14
CA THR A 174 -8.05 5.49 -9.89
C THR A 174 -6.80 4.62 -9.89
N SER A 175 -5.62 5.17 -10.18
CA SER A 175 -4.35 4.44 -10.10
C SER A 175 -4.06 3.94 -8.68
N PHE A 176 -4.36 4.74 -7.65
CA PHE A 176 -4.19 4.33 -6.26
C PHE A 176 -5.14 3.17 -5.87
N LEU A 177 -6.40 3.21 -6.30
CA LEU A 177 -7.38 2.13 -6.05
C LEU A 177 -6.94 0.84 -6.75
N LEU A 178 -6.50 0.92 -8.01
CA LEU A 178 -5.93 -0.22 -8.75
C LEU A 178 -4.68 -0.80 -8.07
N TYR A 179 -3.80 0.04 -7.51
CA TYR A 179 -2.71 -0.41 -6.64
C TYR A 179 -3.24 -1.22 -5.45
N GLY A 180 -4.23 -0.70 -4.73
CA GLY A 180 -4.82 -1.36 -3.57
C GLY A 180 -5.41 -2.73 -3.90
N SER A 181 -6.15 -2.82 -5.02
CA SER A 181 -6.72 -4.07 -5.51
C SER A 181 -5.65 -5.10 -5.88
N TYR A 182 -4.64 -4.72 -6.68
CA TYR A 182 -3.56 -5.66 -7.04
C TYR A 182 -2.66 -6.04 -5.86
N ARG A 183 -2.47 -5.14 -4.89
CA ARG A 183 -1.77 -5.45 -3.62
C ARG A 183 -2.49 -6.57 -2.86
N SER A 184 -3.82 -6.50 -2.79
CA SER A 184 -4.68 -7.48 -2.09
C SER A 184 -4.84 -8.79 -2.87
N LEU A 185 -4.79 -8.75 -4.20
CA LEU A 185 -4.66 -9.93 -5.07
C LEU A 185 -3.22 -10.52 -5.10
N ASN A 186 -2.29 -9.97 -4.32
CA ASN A 186 -0.88 -10.35 -4.24
C ASN A 186 -0.07 -10.21 -5.56
N ASP A 187 -0.58 -9.49 -6.56
CA ASP A 187 0.18 -9.16 -7.78
C ASP A 187 1.11 -7.96 -7.52
N GLN A 188 2.27 -8.24 -6.94
CA GLN A 188 3.26 -7.24 -6.56
C GLN A 188 3.84 -6.45 -7.75
N SER A 189 3.79 -7.03 -8.96
CA SER A 189 4.29 -6.36 -10.18
C SER A 189 3.31 -5.30 -10.65
N LYS A 190 2.01 -5.64 -10.76
CA LYS A 190 0.97 -4.67 -11.11
C LYS A 190 0.76 -3.64 -10.00
N ALA A 191 0.78 -4.06 -8.72
CA ALA A 191 0.71 -3.13 -7.60
C ALA A 191 1.83 -2.07 -7.69
N TRP A 192 3.09 -2.48 -7.89
CA TRP A 192 4.18 -1.51 -8.05
C TRP A 192 4.00 -0.59 -9.26
N PHE A 193 3.53 -1.11 -10.40
CA PHE A 193 3.22 -0.31 -11.58
C PHE A 193 2.17 0.77 -11.27
N PHE A 194 1.02 0.40 -10.70
CA PHE A 194 -0.07 1.35 -10.42
C PHE A 194 0.29 2.36 -9.32
N LEU A 195 1.10 1.98 -8.33
CA LEU A 195 1.64 2.92 -7.34
C LEU A 195 2.57 3.96 -8.00
N ARG A 196 3.47 3.51 -8.89
CA ARG A 196 4.36 4.41 -9.64
C ARG A 196 3.60 5.28 -10.65
N GLU A 197 2.53 4.77 -11.24
CA GLU A 197 1.61 5.52 -12.10
C GLU A 197 0.90 6.62 -11.30
N ALA A 198 0.30 6.29 -10.15
CA ALA A 198 -0.37 7.27 -9.28
C ALA A 198 0.59 8.40 -8.83
N THR A 199 1.78 8.04 -8.36
CA THR A 199 2.81 9.02 -7.97
C THR A 199 3.28 9.87 -9.15
N THR A 200 3.48 9.26 -10.33
CA THR A 200 3.86 10.02 -11.54
C THR A 200 2.74 10.96 -11.99
N LEU A 201 1.48 10.52 -12.02
CA LEU A 201 0.33 11.38 -12.35
C LEU A 201 0.22 12.56 -11.38
N TYR A 202 0.41 12.34 -10.07
CA TYR A 202 0.47 13.42 -9.08
C TYR A 202 1.63 14.40 -9.36
N MET A 203 2.83 13.90 -9.62
CA MET A 203 4.01 14.75 -9.87
C MET A 203 3.96 15.48 -11.23
N SER A 204 3.31 14.90 -12.24
CA SER A 204 3.12 15.51 -13.57
C SER A 204 1.95 16.48 -13.62
N GLY A 205 0.97 16.34 -12.72
CA GLY A 205 -0.17 17.24 -12.59
C GLY A 205 0.19 18.55 -11.90
N ILE A 206 1.07 19.34 -12.50
CA ILE A 206 1.30 20.74 -12.12
C ILE A 206 -0.07 21.44 -12.17
N PRO A 207 -0.67 21.85 -11.04
CA PRO A 207 -2.01 22.42 -11.09
C PRO A 207 -1.93 23.86 -11.59
N GLU A 208 -2.44 24.09 -12.80
CA GLU A 208 -2.64 25.45 -13.31
C GLU A 208 -3.80 26.10 -12.52
N GLY A 209 -3.48 27.05 -11.64
CA GLY A 209 -4.46 27.84 -10.87
C GLY A 209 -4.88 27.24 -9.52
N ASN A 210 -6.12 27.54 -9.10
CA ASN A 210 -6.66 27.36 -7.74
C ASN A 210 -6.70 25.90 -7.21
N ALA A 211 -6.26 24.91 -7.97
CA ALA A 211 -6.21 23.51 -7.54
C ALA A 211 -4.96 23.18 -6.71
N GLN A 212 -3.87 23.94 -6.87
CA GLN A 212 -2.67 23.82 -6.04
C GLN A 212 -3.01 24.25 -4.60
N GLY A 213 -2.88 23.33 -3.64
CA GLY A 213 -3.24 23.56 -2.24
C GLY A 213 -4.71 23.25 -1.90
N SER A 214 -5.49 22.70 -2.82
CA SER A 214 -6.81 22.14 -2.47
C SER A 214 -6.67 20.96 -1.50
N LEU A 215 -7.60 20.83 -0.53
CA LEU A 215 -7.60 19.77 0.48
C LEU A 215 -7.40 18.37 -0.13
N ALA A 216 -8.12 18.05 -1.20
CA ALA A 216 -8.01 16.76 -1.89
C ALA A 216 -6.60 16.51 -2.48
N TRP A 217 -5.95 17.54 -3.02
CA TRP A 217 -4.58 17.42 -3.54
C TRP A 217 -3.55 17.24 -2.41
N ASN A 218 -3.74 17.97 -1.31
CA ASN A 218 -2.91 17.83 -0.11
C ASN A 218 -3.06 16.44 0.52
N GLN A 219 -4.29 15.91 0.59
CA GLN A 219 -4.57 14.54 1.05
C GLN A 219 -3.93 13.49 0.12
N LEU A 220 -3.98 13.69 -1.21
CA LEU A 220 -3.32 12.81 -2.17
C LEU A 220 -1.80 12.75 -2.00
N PHE A 221 -1.13 13.89 -1.82
CA PHE A 221 0.31 13.94 -1.52
C PHE A 221 0.64 13.03 -0.34
N TRP A 222 -0.04 13.24 0.78
CA TRP A 222 0.22 12.53 2.03
C TRP A 222 -0.13 11.03 1.93
N LEU A 223 -1.22 10.66 1.25
CA LEU A 223 -1.59 9.26 1.02
C LEU A 223 -0.55 8.52 0.17
N LEU A 224 -0.09 9.15 -0.91
CA LEU A 224 0.95 8.59 -1.79
C LEU A 224 2.28 8.49 -1.04
N LEU A 225 2.64 9.49 -0.25
CA LEU A 225 3.85 9.53 0.57
C LEU A 225 3.92 8.36 1.56
N ILE A 226 2.86 8.17 2.37
CA ILE A 226 2.71 7.04 3.30
C ILE A 226 2.82 5.71 2.54
N THR A 227 2.13 5.63 1.39
CA THR A 227 2.00 4.37 0.65
C THR A 227 3.30 3.97 -0.03
N GLU A 228 4.00 4.90 -0.69
CA GLU A 228 5.30 4.65 -1.32
C GLU A 228 6.35 4.25 -0.29
N ARG A 229 6.42 4.93 0.87
CA ARG A 229 7.33 4.55 1.97
C ARG A 229 7.02 3.17 2.52
N SER A 230 5.75 2.88 2.81
CA SER A 230 5.33 1.55 3.26
C SER A 230 5.65 0.43 2.26
N TYR A 231 5.64 0.73 0.95
CA TYR A 231 5.98 -0.24 -0.08
C TYR A 231 7.49 -0.39 -0.26
N SER A 232 8.23 0.72 -0.18
CA SER A 232 9.68 0.79 -0.30
C SER A 232 10.38 0.01 0.80
N ILE A 233 9.96 0.16 2.05
CA ILE A 233 10.45 -0.62 3.20
C ILE A 233 10.23 -2.12 2.94
N ARG A 234 9.00 -2.53 2.58
CA ARG A 234 8.63 -3.95 2.44
C ARG A 234 9.22 -4.67 1.22
N LYS A 235 9.56 -3.93 0.16
CA LYS A 235 9.92 -4.50 -1.16
C LYS A 235 11.27 -4.00 -1.69
N HIS A 236 12.06 -3.34 -0.85
CA HIS A 236 13.32 -2.68 -1.18
C HIS A 236 13.25 -1.89 -2.50
N ARG A 237 12.23 -1.02 -2.60
CA ARG A 237 12.04 -0.13 -3.75
C ARG A 237 12.57 1.28 -3.44
N PRO A 238 13.03 2.03 -4.44
CA PRO A 238 13.38 3.44 -4.26
C PRO A 238 12.14 4.30 -4.05
N LEU A 239 12.31 5.42 -3.35
CA LEU A 239 11.32 6.50 -3.30
C LEU A 239 11.30 7.30 -4.59
N THR A 240 10.20 8.01 -4.82
CA THR A 240 10.05 9.02 -5.87
C THR A 240 9.43 10.31 -5.32
N LEU A 241 8.48 10.20 -4.37
CA LEU A 241 7.83 11.33 -3.72
C LEU A 241 8.62 11.74 -2.48
N LEU A 242 9.45 12.76 -2.66
CA LEU A 242 10.29 13.34 -1.61
C LEU A 242 9.55 14.42 -0.83
N LEU A 243 9.99 14.66 0.41
CA LEU A 243 9.56 15.79 1.21
C LEU A 243 10.38 17.03 0.83
N SER A 244 9.74 18.17 0.77
CA SER A 244 10.32 19.46 0.36
C SER A 244 9.72 20.61 1.18
N SER A 245 10.29 21.80 1.08
CA SER A 245 9.68 23.05 1.59
C SER A 245 8.36 23.43 0.90
N SER A 246 8.04 22.79 -0.23
CA SER A 246 6.78 22.95 -0.98
C SER A 246 5.75 21.84 -0.73
N SER A 247 6.04 20.92 0.19
CA SER A 247 5.08 19.90 0.62
C SER A 247 3.95 20.54 1.44
N PRO A 248 2.69 20.06 1.33
CA PRO A 248 1.55 20.62 2.09
C PRO A 248 1.77 20.58 3.61
N ASP A 249 1.17 21.49 4.38
CA ASP A 249 1.31 21.46 5.84
C ASP A 249 0.40 20.37 6.47
N ILE A 250 0.93 19.70 7.49
CA ILE A 250 0.23 18.72 8.32
C ILE A 250 -0.72 19.45 9.29
N ALA A 251 -0.37 20.66 9.76
CA ALA A 251 -1.19 21.40 10.69
C ALA A 251 -2.48 21.96 10.05
N GLU A 252 -2.47 22.19 8.73
CA GLU A 252 -3.66 22.51 7.94
C GLU A 252 -4.48 21.24 7.68
N LEU A 253 -3.85 20.18 7.17
CA LEU A 253 -4.47 18.88 6.94
C LEU A 253 -5.26 18.37 8.16
N GLY A 254 -4.69 18.50 9.37
CA GLY A 254 -5.31 18.05 10.62
C GLY A 254 -6.53 18.87 11.05
N LYS A 255 -6.63 20.15 10.67
CA LYS A 255 -7.82 20.98 10.91
C LYS A 255 -8.94 20.64 9.94
N GLU A 256 -8.60 20.38 8.68
CA GLU A 256 -9.55 20.24 7.58
C GLU A 256 -10.15 18.84 7.45
N THR A 257 -9.40 17.79 7.79
CA THR A 257 -9.79 16.42 7.43
C THR A 257 -10.73 15.75 8.43
N GLY A 258 -10.68 16.11 9.73
CA GLY A 258 -11.39 15.41 10.82
C GLY A 258 -10.91 13.97 11.10
N ALA A 259 -10.28 13.32 10.12
CA ALA A 259 -9.66 12.00 10.18
C ALA A 259 -8.31 12.04 10.95
N SER A 260 -8.39 12.04 12.28
CA SER A 260 -7.22 11.94 13.16
C SER A 260 -6.32 10.74 12.83
N GLY A 261 -6.88 9.59 12.43
CA GLY A 261 -6.10 8.41 12.03
C GLY A 261 -5.16 8.65 10.82
N PHE A 262 -5.57 9.47 9.86
CA PHE A 262 -4.74 9.82 8.71
C PHE A 262 -3.53 10.66 9.11
N VAL A 263 -3.71 11.63 10.01
CA VAL A 263 -2.61 12.46 10.54
C VAL A 263 -1.59 11.63 11.32
N HIS A 264 -2.05 10.67 12.13
CA HIS A 264 -1.15 9.73 12.81
C HIS A 264 -0.33 8.88 11.82
N LEU A 265 -0.94 8.41 10.73
CA LEU A 265 -0.22 7.69 9.66
C LEU A 265 0.79 8.60 8.93
N VAL A 266 0.45 9.86 8.66
CA VAL A 266 1.40 10.83 8.09
C VAL A 266 2.62 10.96 8.99
N ASN A 267 2.42 11.25 10.27
CA ASN A 267 3.51 11.43 11.23
C ASN A 267 4.34 10.16 11.40
N LEU A 268 3.72 8.98 11.35
CA LEU A 268 4.43 7.70 11.51
C LEU A 268 5.36 7.39 10.33
N PHE A 269 4.96 7.74 9.11
CA PHE A 269 5.76 7.44 7.91
C PHE A 269 6.72 8.57 7.50
N ARG A 270 6.49 9.82 7.96
CA ARG A 270 7.36 10.97 7.64
C ARG A 270 8.86 10.75 7.94
N PRO A 271 9.29 10.11 9.05
CA PRO A 271 10.71 9.94 9.38
C PRO A 271 11.50 9.09 8.38
N PHE A 272 10.83 8.22 7.62
CA PHE A 272 11.45 7.37 6.59
C PHE A 272 11.73 8.18 5.31
N ASP A 273 12.85 8.89 5.31
CA ASP A 273 13.33 9.71 4.20
C ASP A 273 14.21 8.91 3.21
N GLU A 274 14.79 9.61 2.24
CA GLU A 274 15.70 9.03 1.25
C GLU A 274 16.99 8.45 1.85
N LEU A 275 17.49 9.02 2.95
CA LEU A 275 18.65 8.49 3.67
C LEU A 275 18.31 7.18 4.34
N PHE A 276 17.17 7.12 5.04
CA PHE A 276 16.66 5.89 5.63
C PHE A 276 16.43 4.80 4.58
N ILE A 277 15.71 5.11 3.49
CA ILE A 277 15.43 4.11 2.45
C ILE A 277 16.71 3.71 1.69
N GLY A 278 17.66 4.63 1.53
CA GLY A 278 18.96 4.32 0.92
C GLY A 278 19.81 3.37 1.77
N LEU A 279 19.82 3.55 3.09
CA LEU A 279 20.47 2.63 4.04
C LEU A 279 19.74 1.28 4.08
N TRP A 280 18.40 1.31 4.18
CA TRP A 280 17.54 0.12 4.23
C TRP A 280 17.65 -0.75 2.96
N ASN A 281 17.86 -0.13 1.80
CA ASN A 281 18.06 -0.83 0.54
C ASN A 281 19.53 -1.21 0.28
N GLY A 282 20.46 -0.89 1.19
CA GLY A 282 21.89 -1.13 1.02
C GLY A 282 22.54 -0.31 -0.10
N THR A 283 21.90 0.77 -0.57
CA THR A 283 22.47 1.70 -1.55
C THR A 283 23.33 2.78 -0.89
N LEU A 284 23.22 2.96 0.42
CA LEU A 284 24.09 3.76 1.27
C LEU A 284 24.77 2.85 2.31
N SER A 285 26.04 3.11 2.60
CA SER A 285 26.90 2.17 3.35
C SER A 285 27.19 2.57 4.80
N ALA A 286 26.78 3.76 5.25
CA ALA A 286 27.10 4.27 6.58
C ALA A 286 26.07 5.30 7.08
N CYS A 287 25.73 5.22 8.36
CA CYS A 287 25.03 6.26 9.12
C CYS A 287 25.73 6.46 10.47
N SER A 288 25.55 7.63 11.10
CA SER A 288 26.01 7.82 12.48
C SER A 288 25.04 7.15 13.46
N ALA A 289 25.56 6.68 14.59
CA ALA A 289 24.73 6.17 15.68
C ALA A 289 23.76 7.26 16.19
N ASP A 290 24.20 8.53 16.19
CA ASP A 290 23.38 9.70 16.56
C ASP A 290 22.16 9.88 15.65
N TRP A 291 22.33 9.74 14.32
CA TRP A 291 21.22 9.80 13.36
C TRP A 291 20.25 8.63 13.54
N LEU A 292 20.76 7.41 13.81
CA LEU A 292 19.92 6.24 14.01
C LEU A 292 19.06 6.36 15.29
N VAL A 293 19.64 6.85 16.39
CA VAL A 293 18.88 7.02 17.64
C VAL A 293 17.85 8.15 17.53
N GLU A 294 18.15 9.23 16.81
CA GLU A 294 17.18 10.28 16.48
C GLU A 294 16.01 9.74 15.65
N LYS A 295 16.26 8.91 14.62
CA LYS A 295 15.19 8.27 13.84
C LYS A 295 14.34 7.28 14.65
N LEU A 296 14.96 6.51 15.55
CA LEU A 296 14.22 5.60 16.43
C LEU A 296 13.37 6.37 17.46
N PHE A 297 13.89 7.50 17.96
CA PHE A 297 13.12 8.43 18.80
C PHE A 297 11.89 8.98 18.05
N ASP A 298 12.05 9.51 16.84
CA ASP A 298 10.95 10.04 16.03
C ASP A 298 9.83 9.01 15.84
N VAL A 299 10.20 7.77 15.46
CA VAL A 299 9.24 6.68 15.24
C VAL A 299 8.56 6.26 16.54
N ALA A 300 9.29 6.11 17.65
CA ALA A 300 8.71 5.76 18.95
C ALA A 300 7.75 6.86 19.45
N TYR A 301 8.14 8.12 19.31
CA TYR A 301 7.37 9.28 19.77
C TYR A 301 5.99 9.32 19.11
N VAL A 302 5.91 9.03 17.80
CA VAL A 302 4.63 8.98 17.08
C VAL A 302 3.89 7.65 17.32
N LEU A 303 4.60 6.53 17.45
CA LEU A 303 3.98 5.23 17.71
C LEU A 303 3.19 5.23 19.04
N ILE A 304 3.64 5.97 20.05
CA ILE A 304 2.88 6.20 21.29
C ILE A 304 1.49 6.81 21.00
N ASP A 305 1.41 7.83 20.13
CA ASP A 305 0.15 8.48 19.77
C ASP A 305 -0.75 7.54 18.96
N VAL A 306 -0.16 6.76 18.03
CA VAL A 306 -0.87 5.73 17.25
C VAL A 306 -1.49 4.66 18.16
N ILE A 307 -0.77 4.23 19.20
CA ILE A 307 -1.28 3.25 20.17
C ILE A 307 -2.45 3.85 20.96
N ALA A 308 -2.34 5.09 21.43
CA ALA A 308 -3.42 5.77 22.17
C ALA A 308 -4.67 6.01 21.31
N TYR A 309 -4.47 6.29 20.02
CA TYR A 309 -5.54 6.44 19.05
C TYR A 309 -6.22 5.11 18.68
N THR A 310 -5.56 3.98 18.91
CA THR A 310 -6.10 2.65 18.56
C THR A 310 -7.04 2.15 19.66
N PRO A 311 -8.34 1.95 19.40
CA PRO A 311 -9.28 1.54 20.44
C PRO A 311 -8.98 0.12 20.97
N PRO A 312 -9.06 -0.12 22.29
CA PRO A 312 -8.67 -1.39 22.92
C PRO A 312 -9.59 -2.59 22.60
N SER A 313 -10.68 -2.38 21.85
CA SER A 313 -11.61 -3.43 21.40
C SER A 313 -11.21 -4.06 20.05
N ALA A 314 -10.06 -3.67 19.49
CA ALA A 314 -9.49 -4.43 18.39
C ALA A 314 -8.96 -5.77 18.90
N ALA A 315 -9.44 -6.88 18.33
CA ALA A 315 -8.96 -8.21 18.65
C ALA A 315 -7.42 -8.23 18.59
N GLU A 316 -6.78 -8.70 19.66
CA GLU A 316 -5.33 -8.80 19.72
C GLU A 316 -4.82 -9.67 18.56
N PRO A 317 -3.64 -9.35 18.00
CA PRO A 317 -3.06 -10.18 16.95
C PRO A 317 -2.93 -11.63 17.44
N PRO A 318 -3.06 -12.63 16.55
CA PRO A 318 -2.73 -14.01 16.90
C PRO A 318 -1.29 -14.05 17.43
N VAL A 319 -1.03 -14.95 18.38
CA VAL A 319 0.21 -15.04 19.21
C VAL A 319 1.53 -15.07 18.40
N SER A 320 1.47 -15.27 17.09
CA SER A 320 2.60 -15.25 16.15
C SER A 320 3.00 -13.87 15.61
N ASP A 321 2.15 -12.84 15.74
CA ASP A 321 2.37 -11.49 15.18
C ASP A 321 2.68 -10.46 16.30
N LEU A 322 3.76 -9.68 16.14
CA LEU A 322 4.10 -8.56 17.03
C LEU A 322 3.07 -7.43 16.92
N GLY A 323 2.56 -6.97 18.07
CA GLY A 323 1.64 -5.83 18.16
C GLY A 323 2.36 -4.47 18.22
N PRO A 324 1.62 -3.36 18.05
CA PRO A 324 2.19 -2.00 18.15
C PRO A 324 2.93 -1.71 19.47
N LYS A 325 2.45 -2.29 20.59
CA LYS A 325 3.07 -2.20 21.92
C LYS A 325 4.42 -2.92 22.01
N ASP A 326 4.54 -4.05 21.31
CA ASP A 326 5.78 -4.84 21.27
C ASP A 326 6.83 -4.13 20.41
N TYR A 327 6.40 -3.54 19.29
CA TYR A 327 7.26 -2.65 18.49
C TYR A 327 7.74 -1.43 19.28
N LEU A 328 6.87 -0.78 20.05
CA LEU A 328 7.29 0.32 20.93
C LEU A 328 8.32 -0.15 21.98
N THR A 329 8.07 -1.29 22.62
CA THR A 329 8.99 -1.93 23.58
C THR A 329 10.36 -2.22 22.97
N TYR A 330 10.39 -2.78 21.76
CA TYR A 330 11.61 -3.05 21.02
C TYR A 330 12.38 -1.77 20.68
N ILE A 331 11.70 -0.74 20.16
CA ILE A 331 12.33 0.54 19.79
C ILE A 331 12.89 1.24 21.04
N LEU A 332 12.16 1.26 22.16
CA LEU A 332 12.65 1.80 23.44
C LEU A 332 13.91 1.07 23.92
N THR A 333 13.94 -0.25 23.77
CA THR A 333 15.11 -1.08 24.11
C THR A 333 16.31 -0.78 23.19
N LEU A 334 16.07 -0.53 21.89
CA LEU A 334 17.12 -0.12 20.96
C LEU A 334 17.65 1.29 21.30
N VAL A 335 16.77 2.25 21.58
CA VAL A 335 17.15 3.61 22.00
C VAL A 335 18.02 3.56 23.26
N ALA A 336 17.62 2.79 24.28
CA ALA A 336 18.41 2.60 25.50
C ALA A 336 19.83 2.04 25.23
N LYS A 337 19.98 1.15 24.24
CA LYS A 337 21.28 0.53 23.88
C LYS A 337 22.17 1.41 23.00
N LEU A 338 21.65 2.48 22.39
CA LEU A 338 22.40 3.35 21.49
C LEU A 338 23.08 4.51 22.25
N ARG A 339 24.26 4.91 21.76
CA ARG A 339 25.05 5.99 22.36
C ARG A 339 24.22 7.28 22.44
N GLY A 340 24.08 7.82 23.66
CA GLY A 340 23.31 9.03 23.92
C GLY A 340 21.78 8.83 23.90
N GLY A 341 21.29 7.61 23.62
CA GLY A 341 19.86 7.30 23.66
C GLY A 341 19.29 7.22 25.07
N GLU A 342 19.99 6.52 25.97
CA GLU A 342 19.63 6.38 27.38
C GLU A 342 19.49 7.73 28.11
N ASP A 343 20.47 8.63 27.94
CA ASP A 343 20.47 9.93 28.65
C ASP A 343 19.57 11.00 28.01
N ARG A 344 19.52 11.07 26.67
CA ARG A 344 18.87 12.20 25.94
C ARG A 344 17.44 11.92 25.52
N PHE A 345 17.14 10.70 25.09
CA PHE A 345 15.92 10.39 24.33
C PHE A 345 14.97 9.49 25.09
N LEU A 346 15.50 8.49 25.80
CA LEU A 346 14.70 7.54 26.59
C LEU A 346 13.84 8.22 27.67
N PRO A 347 14.32 9.24 28.43
CA PRO A 347 13.50 9.87 29.47
C PRO A 347 12.28 10.58 28.89
N LEU A 348 12.45 11.25 27.73
CA LEU A 348 11.38 11.95 27.02
C LEU A 348 10.32 10.98 26.48
N LEU A 349 10.75 9.81 25.97
CA LEU A 349 9.83 8.77 25.50
C LEU A 349 9.07 8.11 26.67
N LEU A 350 9.75 7.85 27.78
CA LEU A 350 9.11 7.28 28.98
C LEU A 350 8.12 8.27 29.58
N GLU A 351 8.49 9.54 29.73
CA GLU A 351 7.60 10.62 30.16
C GLU A 351 6.34 10.68 29.29
N LYS A 352 6.49 10.81 27.97
CA LYS A 352 5.34 10.81 27.05
C LYS A 352 4.51 9.54 27.16
N SER A 353 5.14 8.36 27.25
CA SER A 353 4.42 7.09 27.37
C SER A 353 3.56 7.05 28.64
N SER A 354 4.04 7.59 29.77
CA SER A 354 3.27 7.66 31.01
C SER A 354 2.10 8.65 30.96
N GLN A 355 2.25 9.75 30.22
CA GLN A 355 1.19 10.76 30.04
C GLN A 355 0.09 10.27 29.07
N VAL A 356 0.50 9.62 27.98
CA VAL A 356 -0.39 9.26 26.85
C VAL A 356 -0.92 7.83 26.95
N LEU A 357 -0.20 6.91 27.61
CA LEU A 357 -0.56 5.51 27.79
C LEU A 357 -0.46 5.07 29.28
N PRO A 358 -1.31 5.59 30.20
CA PRO A 358 -1.17 5.32 31.64
C PRO A 358 -1.27 3.83 32.05
N SER A 359 -1.88 3.00 31.20
CA SER A 359 -2.01 1.55 31.39
C SER A 359 -0.87 0.72 30.75
N PHE A 360 0.08 1.37 30.08
CA PHE A 360 1.26 0.71 29.52
C PHE A 360 2.34 0.61 30.60
N GLN A 361 2.52 -0.59 31.15
CA GLN A 361 3.54 -0.86 32.17
C GLN A 361 4.94 -0.63 31.60
N ASN A 362 5.89 -0.18 32.43
CA ASN A 362 7.23 0.21 31.98
C ASN A 362 7.92 -0.95 31.23
N PRO A 363 8.10 -0.84 29.90
CA PRO A 363 8.49 -1.98 29.06
C PRO A 363 9.93 -2.44 29.33
N LEU A 364 10.77 -1.59 29.93
CA LEU A 364 12.14 -1.91 30.30
C LEU A 364 12.23 -2.81 31.54
N THR A 365 11.11 -3.03 32.25
CA THR A 365 11.05 -3.90 33.44
C THR A 365 10.62 -5.35 33.15
N TRP A 366 10.27 -5.67 31.89
CA TRP A 366 9.91 -7.03 31.50
C TRP A 366 11.11 -7.97 31.45
N SER A 367 11.13 -8.94 32.36
CA SER A 367 12.09 -10.04 32.36
C SER A 367 11.61 -11.24 31.52
N SER A 368 12.34 -11.50 30.44
CA SER A 368 12.69 -12.88 30.01
C SER A 368 11.65 -13.78 29.30
N PRO A 369 10.77 -13.28 28.40
CA PRO A 369 10.52 -14.04 27.16
C PRO A 369 10.76 -13.25 25.87
N LEU A 370 10.38 -11.96 25.85
CA LEU A 370 10.52 -11.09 24.67
C LEU A 370 12.00 -10.87 24.27
N ALA A 371 12.91 -10.85 25.23
CA ALA A 371 14.34 -10.64 24.97
C ALA A 371 14.90 -11.63 23.94
N THR A 372 14.56 -12.93 24.05
CA THR A 372 15.07 -13.98 23.16
C THR A 372 14.49 -13.88 21.74
N PHE A 373 13.24 -13.42 21.61
CA PHE A 373 12.60 -13.16 20.30
C PHE A 373 13.15 -11.88 19.63
N LEU A 374 13.47 -10.86 20.43
CA LEU A 374 13.95 -9.56 19.98
C LEU A 374 15.48 -9.51 19.76
N GLU A 375 16.24 -10.43 20.34
CA GLU A 375 17.67 -10.61 20.04
C GLU A 375 17.91 -11.17 18.63
N ASN A 376 16.94 -11.88 18.05
CA ASN A 376 17.14 -12.53 16.75
C ASN A 376 15.84 -12.62 15.91
N PRO A 377 15.22 -11.49 15.51
CA PRO A 377 13.98 -11.45 14.72
C PRO A 377 14.10 -12.01 13.29
N ALA A 378 15.26 -12.57 12.92
CA ALA A 378 15.55 -13.17 11.62
C ALA A 378 15.91 -14.67 11.70
N SER A 379 15.80 -15.31 12.86
CA SER A 379 16.06 -16.75 13.03
C SER A 379 14.78 -17.59 12.91
N PRO A 380 14.73 -18.61 12.03
CA PRO A 380 13.58 -19.50 11.95
C PRO A 380 13.48 -20.38 13.20
N SER A 381 12.27 -20.56 13.73
CA SER A 381 11.99 -21.57 14.74
C SER A 381 12.16 -22.96 14.15
N GLU A 382 12.98 -23.81 14.78
CA GLU A 382 13.21 -25.17 14.31
C GLU A 382 11.96 -26.05 14.45
N ASN A 383 11.36 -26.38 13.31
CA ASN A 383 10.54 -27.55 13.00
C ASN A 383 9.78 -28.23 14.17
N PHE A 384 8.49 -27.91 14.30
CA PHE A 384 7.51 -28.91 14.75
C PHE A 384 7.25 -29.88 13.58
N SER A 385 7.73 -31.12 13.68
CA SER A 385 7.46 -32.17 12.70
C SER A 385 6.07 -32.78 12.91
N PRO A 386 5.21 -32.87 11.88
CA PRO A 386 4.03 -33.72 11.89
C PRO A 386 4.33 -34.99 11.09
N ASN A 387 4.69 -36.10 11.77
CA ASN A 387 4.53 -37.41 11.14
C ASN A 387 4.28 -38.54 12.17
N GLY A 388 3.19 -39.28 11.96
CA GLY A 388 2.70 -40.37 12.81
C GLY A 388 1.21 -40.20 13.15
N GLY A 389 0.32 -41.19 13.00
CA GLY A 389 0.36 -42.42 12.18
C GLY A 389 -0.61 -42.31 10.99
N GLU A 390 -1.09 -43.37 10.33
CA GLU A 390 -1.05 -44.84 10.55
C GLU A 390 -0.87 -45.52 9.16
N GLY A 391 -0.23 -46.69 9.00
CA GLY A 391 -0.83 -48.03 9.17
C GLY A 391 -1.74 -48.40 7.97
N ALA A 392 -1.64 -49.53 7.27
CA ALA A 392 -0.70 -50.67 7.23
C ALA A 392 -0.79 -51.28 5.78
N ALA A 393 -0.24 -52.42 5.36
CA ALA A 393 0.48 -53.53 5.99
C ALA A 393 1.38 -54.24 4.93
N GLY A 394 2.17 -55.25 5.30
CA GLY A 394 2.97 -56.07 4.37
C GLY A 394 3.98 -56.96 5.11
N HIS A 395 3.57 -58.18 5.43
CA HIS A 395 4.38 -59.17 6.15
C HIS A 395 4.87 -60.22 5.16
N ASP A 396 6.17 -60.53 5.17
CA ASP A 396 6.71 -61.74 4.54
C ASP A 396 7.97 -62.19 5.31
N ILE A 397 8.04 -63.49 5.58
CA ILE A 397 9.04 -64.26 6.35
C ILE A 397 8.95 -64.13 7.88
#